data_AF-A0AA43M9Q9-F1
#
_entry.id   AF-A0AA43M9Q9-F1
#
_cell.length_a   1.000
_cell.length_b   1.000
_cell.length_c   1.000
_cell.angle_alpha   90.00
_cell.angle_beta   90.00
_cell.angle_gamma   90.00
#
_symmetry.space_group_name_H-M   'P 1'
#
loop_
_entity.id
_entity.type
_entity.pdbx_description
1 polymer ?
#
loop_
_entity_poly.entity_id
_entity_poly.type
_entity_poly.pdbx_seq_one_letter_code
_entity_poly.pdbx_strand_id
1 'polypeptide(L)'
;MPIKQKSALLANKKTKPSQPAKKTAPAAPIKAAPVPVVATTPAPAPAPAKVTAFNKAIEVAKNVAKAVLSEKEGAPQSTTSKTLQTPAKQVEPIAKVADSKAAKTEHKDTQLPKLGELSLENIINFDSPQFFGISNPARFFELMNEVKSLIAPGFYFGDNLFTWMRNNSMFEDQVFRKAWEENSINEFDRSSAWRRYILATSAYHCLNLPGDFVECGVYQGSGLKMVIDYLGGMDFPKKVWGFDLFTNDAAPSEDVLPVVQSRFKSNPMVTLVKGIDKSVISKSIGKQAIAFLHIDLNNAERELEVLELLFNQVVTGGMVILDDYEWAGGHRQQKKTLDPWFDQQGYRVLPLPTGQGLLIKR
;
A
#
# COMPACT_ATOMS: atom_id res chain seq x y z
N MET A 1 -47.26 -25.03 28.41
CA MET A 1 -48.43 -24.75 27.56
C MET A 1 -47.97 -24.06 26.28
N PRO A 2 -48.03 -24.70 25.11
CA PRO A 2 -47.85 -24.06 23.82
C PRO A 2 -49.22 -23.81 23.15
N ILE A 3 -49.43 -22.63 22.55
CA ILE A 3 -50.63 -22.37 21.74
C ILE A 3 -50.25 -22.33 20.26
N LYS A 4 -50.96 -23.20 19.53
CA LYS A 4 -50.92 -23.43 18.09
C LYS A 4 -51.54 -22.26 17.30
N GLN A 5 -50.97 -22.06 16.10
CA GLN A 5 -51.60 -21.76 14.80
C GLN A 5 -52.99 -21.11 14.73
N LYS A 6 -53.12 -20.10 13.87
CA LYS A 6 -54.12 -20.14 12.77
C LYS A 6 -53.78 -19.17 11.62
N SER A 7 -53.75 -19.76 10.44
CA SER A 7 -53.66 -19.16 9.10
C SER A 7 -54.97 -18.46 8.72
N ALA A 8 -54.90 -17.42 7.89
CA ALA A 8 -56.00 -17.00 7.02
C ALA A 8 -55.46 -16.35 5.74
N LEU A 9 -55.84 -16.93 4.60
CA LEU A 9 -55.71 -16.39 3.25
C LEU A 9 -56.58 -15.12 3.09
N LEU A 10 -56.13 -14.18 2.27
CA LEU A 10 -57.03 -13.36 1.44
C LEU A 10 -56.34 -12.91 0.14
N ALA A 11 -57.18 -12.80 -0.87
CA ALA A 11 -56.90 -12.98 -2.28
C ALA A 11 -56.42 -11.72 -3.03
N ASN A 12 -55.59 -11.98 -4.06
CA ASN A 12 -55.59 -11.39 -5.40
C ASN A 12 -56.15 -9.97 -5.59
N LYS A 13 -55.25 -9.02 -5.89
CA LYS A 13 -55.52 -7.94 -6.84
C LYS A 13 -54.50 -7.99 -7.99
N LYS A 14 -55.03 -8.33 -9.16
CA LYS A 14 -54.35 -8.28 -10.47
C LYS A 14 -53.97 -6.83 -10.79
N THR A 15 -52.69 -6.56 -11.01
CA THR A 15 -52.20 -5.37 -11.70
C THR A 15 -51.63 -5.77 -13.06
N LYS A 16 -52.05 -5.04 -14.12
CA LYS A 16 -51.73 -5.27 -15.53
C LYS A 16 -50.22 -5.26 -15.81
N PRO A 17 -49.74 -6.02 -16.81
CA PRO A 17 -48.35 -5.97 -17.25
C PRO A 17 -48.05 -4.69 -18.02
N SER A 18 -47.04 -3.94 -17.57
CA SER A 18 -46.43 -2.84 -18.33
C SER A 18 -45.49 -3.41 -19.40
N GLN A 19 -45.48 -2.76 -20.57
CA GLN A 19 -44.73 -3.14 -21.76
C GLN A 19 -43.20 -3.12 -21.54
N PRO A 20 -42.43 -3.94 -22.27
CA PRO A 20 -40.98 -4.01 -22.12
C PRO A 20 -40.32 -2.75 -22.66
N ALA A 21 -39.51 -2.10 -21.82
CA ALA A 21 -38.64 -1.00 -22.21
C ALA A 21 -37.63 -1.48 -23.27
N LYS A 22 -37.50 -0.70 -24.34
CA LYS A 22 -36.52 -0.92 -25.42
C LYS A 22 -35.10 -0.97 -24.85
N LYS A 23 -34.39 -2.07 -25.14
CA LYS A 23 -32.95 -2.23 -24.91
C LYS A 23 -32.18 -1.17 -25.70
N THR A 24 -31.53 -0.25 -25.02
CA THR A 24 -30.43 0.55 -25.57
C THR A 24 -29.13 -0.26 -25.44
N ALA A 25 -28.36 -0.31 -26.52
CA ALA A 25 -27.06 -0.99 -26.57
C ALA A 25 -26.07 -0.37 -25.57
N PRO A 26 -25.12 -1.15 -25.02
CA PRO A 26 -24.10 -0.62 -24.13
C PRO A 26 -23.19 0.35 -24.89
N ALA A 27 -22.97 1.53 -24.31
CA ALA A 27 -22.06 2.54 -24.83
C ALA A 27 -20.62 2.00 -24.83
N ALA A 28 -19.87 2.34 -25.89
CA ALA A 28 -18.45 2.02 -26.02
C ALA A 28 -17.63 2.62 -24.86
N PRO A 29 -16.51 1.99 -24.46
CA PRO A 29 -15.69 2.48 -23.36
C PRO A 29 -15.11 3.85 -23.68
N ILE A 30 -15.35 4.81 -22.79
CA ILE A 30 -14.77 6.15 -22.83
C ILE A 30 -13.27 5.99 -22.56
N LYS A 31 -12.44 6.31 -23.56
CA LYS A 31 -10.99 6.47 -23.35
C LYS A 31 -10.79 7.58 -22.32
N ALA A 32 -10.22 7.23 -21.17
CA ALA A 32 -9.76 8.22 -20.20
C ALA A 32 -8.72 9.13 -20.88
N ALA A 33 -8.93 10.44 -20.79
CA ALA A 33 -7.95 11.42 -21.26
C ALA A 33 -6.72 11.39 -20.33
N PRO A 34 -5.50 11.61 -20.86
CA PRO A 34 -4.30 11.67 -20.03
C PRO A 34 -4.40 12.82 -19.02
N VAL A 35 -4.00 12.54 -17.77
CA VAL A 35 -3.86 13.54 -16.70
C VAL A 35 -2.68 14.45 -17.08
N PRO A 36 -2.86 15.79 -17.14
CA PRO A 36 -1.76 16.68 -17.51
C PRO A 36 -0.75 16.76 -16.36
N VAL A 37 0.48 16.30 -16.61
CA VAL A 37 1.65 16.64 -15.80
C VAL A 37 2.00 18.10 -16.11
N VAL A 38 1.55 19.03 -15.28
CA VAL A 38 1.91 20.44 -15.41
C VAL A 38 3.28 20.64 -14.77
N ALA A 39 4.32 20.76 -15.59
CA ALA A 39 5.57 21.37 -15.17
C ALA A 39 5.31 22.86 -14.88
N THR A 40 5.38 23.26 -13.61
CA THR A 40 5.28 24.67 -13.23
C THR A 40 6.68 25.25 -13.13
N THR A 41 6.92 26.37 -13.82
CA THR A 41 8.09 27.21 -13.59
C THR A 41 8.01 27.82 -12.19
N PRO A 42 9.14 27.99 -11.47
CA PRO A 42 9.10 28.49 -10.10
C PRO A 42 8.62 29.94 -10.07
N ALA A 43 7.63 30.21 -9.21
CA ALA A 43 7.17 31.56 -8.93
C ALA A 43 8.30 32.37 -8.24
N PRO A 44 8.46 33.67 -8.53
CA PRO A 44 9.43 34.51 -7.86
C PRO A 44 9.09 34.61 -6.36
N ALA A 45 10.14 34.60 -5.52
CA ALA A 45 10.02 34.66 -4.07
C ALA A 45 9.16 35.86 -3.62
N PRO A 46 8.24 35.69 -2.65
CA PRO A 46 7.40 36.77 -2.19
C PRO A 46 8.23 37.87 -1.51
N ALA A 47 7.99 39.12 -1.90
CA ALA A 47 8.51 40.30 -1.22
C ALA A 47 7.99 40.38 0.23
N PRO A 48 8.76 40.93 1.18
CA PRO A 48 8.49 40.78 2.61
C PRO A 48 7.35 41.71 3.05
N ALA A 49 6.14 41.17 3.10
CA ALA A 49 5.01 41.81 3.78
C ALA A 49 4.17 40.76 4.52
N LYS A 50 4.53 40.51 5.80
CA LYS A 50 3.67 40.14 6.95
C LYS A 50 4.51 39.65 8.14
N VAL A 51 5.48 40.46 8.57
CA VAL A 51 6.24 40.22 9.83
C VAL A 51 5.34 40.41 11.08
N THR A 52 4.22 41.13 10.95
CA THR A 52 3.35 41.49 12.09
C THR A 52 2.49 40.34 12.62
N ALA A 53 2.01 39.43 11.76
CA ALA A 53 1.16 38.32 12.19
C ALA A 53 1.96 37.19 12.85
N PHE A 54 3.16 36.91 12.32
CA PHE A 54 4.09 35.92 12.86
C PHE A 54 4.63 36.31 14.24
N ASN A 55 4.97 37.59 14.43
CA ASN A 55 5.42 38.09 15.73
C ASN A 55 4.31 38.03 16.81
N LYS A 56 3.05 38.25 16.41
CA LYS A 56 1.90 38.16 17.33
C LYS A 56 1.64 36.71 17.78
N ALA A 57 1.87 35.73 16.89
CA ALA A 57 1.78 34.31 17.23
C ALA A 57 2.90 33.85 18.19
N ILE A 58 4.12 34.36 18.01
CA ILE A 58 5.25 34.09 18.93
C ILE A 58 4.99 34.65 20.33
N GLU A 59 4.37 35.84 20.43
CA GLU A 59 4.07 36.48 21.71
C GLU A 59 3.01 35.69 22.50
N VAL A 60 1.97 35.18 21.81
CA VAL A 60 0.96 34.29 22.42
C VAL A 60 1.61 32.99 22.91
N ALA A 61 2.48 32.37 22.11
CA ALA A 61 3.17 31.14 22.50
C ALA A 61 4.09 31.33 23.72
N LYS A 62 4.78 32.48 23.81
CA LYS A 62 5.61 32.84 24.98
C LYS A 62 4.77 33.03 26.25
N ASN A 63 3.59 33.64 26.14
CA ASN A 63 2.71 33.84 27.29
C ASN A 63 2.09 32.53 27.81
N VAL A 64 1.74 31.61 26.91
CA VAL A 64 1.27 30.26 27.28
C VAL A 64 2.39 29.46 27.96
N ALA A 65 3.62 29.50 27.43
CA ALA A 65 4.76 28.83 28.05
C ALA A 65 5.08 29.38 29.46
N LYS A 66 4.91 30.69 29.67
CA LYS A 66 5.14 31.33 30.98
C LYS A 66 4.09 30.93 32.00
N ALA A 67 2.83 30.78 31.59
CA ALA A 67 1.73 30.32 32.46
C ALA A 67 1.91 28.84 32.88
N VAL A 68 2.37 27.98 31.96
CA VAL A 68 2.64 26.56 32.23
C VAL A 68 3.84 26.36 33.18
N LEU A 69 4.82 27.28 33.14
CA LEU A 69 5.99 27.23 34.03
C LEU A 69 5.71 27.78 35.44
N SER A 70 4.76 28.71 35.59
CA SER A 70 4.34 29.22 36.92
C SER A 70 3.48 28.24 37.73
N GLU A 71 2.93 27.20 37.12
CA GLU A 71 2.12 26.17 37.81
C GLU A 71 2.94 24.97 38.32
N LYS A 72 4.27 24.94 38.11
CA LYS A 72 5.14 23.80 38.46
C LYS A 72 6.24 24.06 39.51
N GLU A 73 6.22 25.20 40.20
CA GLU A 73 7.14 25.44 41.32
C GLU A 73 6.49 25.09 42.66
N GLY A 74 6.63 23.82 43.04
CA GLY A 74 6.11 23.31 44.32
C GLY A 74 6.59 21.91 44.70
N ALA A 75 7.88 21.60 44.59
CA ALA A 75 8.57 20.53 45.36
C ALA A 75 10.10 20.59 45.18
N PRO A 76 10.91 20.32 46.23
CA PRO A 76 12.35 20.62 46.25
C PRO A 76 13.25 19.54 45.61
N GLN A 77 14.35 20.02 45.01
CA GLN A 77 15.45 19.23 44.42
C GLN A 77 16.40 18.67 45.50
N SER A 78 16.81 17.40 45.35
CA SER A 78 18.02 16.87 45.98
C SER A 78 19.10 16.60 44.92
N THR A 79 20.27 17.17 45.15
CA THR A 79 21.48 17.07 44.34
C THR A 79 22.18 15.73 44.53
N THR A 80 22.69 15.13 43.44
CA THR A 80 24.04 14.54 43.38
C THR A 80 24.39 14.22 41.93
N SER A 81 25.45 14.88 41.45
CA SER A 81 26.13 14.56 40.19
C SER A 81 27.15 13.46 40.45
N LYS A 82 27.09 12.37 39.68
CA LYS A 82 28.21 11.43 39.51
C LYS A 82 28.36 11.12 38.03
N THR A 83 29.42 11.69 37.46
CA THR A 83 29.96 11.37 36.14
C THR A 83 30.49 9.93 36.14
N LEU A 84 29.92 9.05 35.30
CA LEU A 84 30.54 7.77 34.95
C LEU A 84 31.14 7.88 33.54
N GLN A 85 32.46 7.78 33.46
CA GLN A 85 33.19 7.50 32.23
C GLN A 85 33.15 5.98 31.97
N THR A 86 32.72 5.57 30.78
CA THR A 86 32.85 4.20 30.28
C THR A 86 34.04 4.12 29.32
N PRO A 87 34.94 3.13 29.43
CA PRO A 87 36.05 2.98 28.50
C PRO A 87 35.61 2.27 27.21
N ALA A 88 36.11 2.76 26.08
CA ALA A 88 35.95 2.16 24.76
C ALA A 88 36.59 0.77 24.71
N LYS A 89 35.81 -0.26 24.35
CA LYS A 89 36.35 -1.58 23.98
C LYS A 89 36.58 -1.61 22.47
N GLN A 90 37.81 -1.97 22.09
CA GLN A 90 38.23 -2.31 20.74
C GLN A 90 37.39 -3.49 20.21
N VAL A 91 36.91 -3.36 18.98
CA VAL A 91 36.23 -4.43 18.24
C VAL A 91 37.27 -5.08 17.33
N GLU A 92 37.59 -6.35 17.56
CA GLU A 92 38.41 -7.15 16.65
C GLU A 92 37.60 -7.64 15.42
N PRO A 93 38.23 -7.80 14.25
CA PRO A 93 37.55 -8.16 13.02
C PRO A 93 37.11 -9.63 12.99
N ILE A 94 35.88 -9.85 12.55
CA ILE A 94 35.25 -11.18 12.39
C ILE A 94 35.99 -11.99 11.30
N ALA A 95 36.36 -13.23 11.64
CA ALA A 95 37.01 -14.17 10.75
C ALA A 95 36.15 -14.53 9.52
N LYS A 96 36.81 -14.66 8.36
CA LYS A 96 36.21 -15.07 7.08
C LYS A 96 35.56 -16.46 7.21
N VAL A 97 34.26 -16.53 6.97
CA VAL A 97 33.54 -17.80 6.77
C VAL A 97 33.89 -18.34 5.38
N ALA A 98 34.24 -19.63 5.31
CA ALA A 98 34.65 -20.32 4.10
C ALA A 98 33.50 -20.43 3.09
N ASP A 99 33.84 -20.20 1.82
CA ASP A 99 32.96 -20.37 0.66
C ASP A 99 32.48 -21.83 0.53
N SER A 100 31.17 -22.05 0.71
CA SER A 100 30.52 -23.25 0.21
C SER A 100 30.15 -23.03 -1.26
N LYS A 101 30.60 -23.94 -2.13
CA LYS A 101 30.28 -23.93 -3.57
C LYS A 101 28.78 -24.15 -3.77
N ALA A 102 28.01 -23.07 -3.83
CA ALA A 102 26.65 -23.11 -4.38
C ALA A 102 26.74 -23.25 -5.91
N ALA A 103 26.00 -24.21 -6.45
CA ALA A 103 25.85 -24.40 -7.88
C ALA A 103 25.35 -23.10 -8.53
N LYS A 104 26.11 -22.59 -9.51
CA LYS A 104 25.71 -21.42 -10.30
C LYS A 104 24.53 -21.82 -11.19
N THR A 105 23.32 -21.55 -10.74
CA THR A 105 22.18 -21.38 -11.65
C THR A 105 22.50 -20.19 -12.55
N GLU A 106 22.55 -20.41 -13.86
CA GLU A 106 22.59 -19.33 -14.85
C GLU A 106 21.31 -18.51 -14.72
N HIS A 107 21.34 -17.47 -13.89
CA HIS A 107 20.33 -16.43 -13.91
C HIS A 107 20.49 -15.69 -15.24
N LYS A 108 19.48 -15.77 -16.12
CA LYS A 108 19.31 -14.76 -17.17
C LYS A 108 19.46 -13.41 -16.49
N ASP A 109 20.44 -12.63 -16.93
CA ASP A 109 20.74 -11.31 -16.39
C ASP A 109 19.47 -10.47 -16.55
N THR A 110 18.64 -10.43 -15.50
CA THR A 110 17.36 -9.75 -15.56
C THR A 110 17.73 -8.30 -15.36
N GLN A 111 17.73 -7.53 -16.45
CA GLN A 111 18.10 -6.13 -16.37
C GLN A 111 17.02 -5.41 -15.58
N LEU A 112 17.27 -5.27 -14.28
CA LEU A 112 16.42 -4.53 -13.36
C LEU A 112 16.24 -3.09 -13.85
N PRO A 113 15.05 -2.49 -13.65
CA PRO A 113 14.82 -1.11 -14.05
C PRO A 113 15.87 -0.20 -13.40
N LYS A 114 16.48 0.65 -14.24
CA LYS A 114 17.45 1.65 -13.80
C LYS A 114 16.71 2.95 -13.51
N LEU A 115 17.05 3.59 -12.39
CA LEU A 115 16.59 4.94 -12.11
C LEU A 115 17.22 5.92 -13.11
N GLY A 116 16.40 6.87 -13.57
CA GLY A 116 16.87 7.97 -14.41
C GLY A 116 17.71 8.98 -13.61
N GLU A 117 18.27 9.96 -14.32
CA GLU A 117 18.92 11.10 -13.69
C GLU A 117 17.87 11.98 -12.99
N LEU A 118 18.17 12.41 -11.77
CA LEU A 118 17.32 13.31 -10.99
C LEU A 118 17.63 14.76 -11.36
N SER A 119 16.58 15.54 -11.61
CA SER A 119 16.72 16.99 -11.82
C SER A 119 16.72 17.71 -10.48
N LEU A 120 17.67 18.63 -10.29
CA LEU A 120 17.67 19.51 -9.11
C LEU A 120 16.61 20.61 -9.20
N GLU A 121 16.06 20.86 -10.39
CA GLU A 121 15.10 21.94 -10.66
C GLU A 121 13.65 21.45 -10.66
N ASN A 122 13.43 20.17 -11.02
CA ASN A 122 12.09 19.61 -11.13
C ASN A 122 11.62 19.09 -9.78
N ILE A 123 10.66 19.77 -9.18
CA ILE A 123 9.98 19.28 -7.97
C ILE A 123 8.58 18.79 -8.36
N ILE A 124 8.28 17.53 -8.07
CA ILE A 124 7.00 16.91 -8.42
C ILE A 124 6.01 17.05 -7.26
N ASN A 125 4.88 17.68 -7.53
CA ASN A 125 3.71 17.64 -6.67
C ASN A 125 2.71 16.60 -7.20
N PHE A 126 2.03 15.90 -6.30
CA PHE A 126 0.97 14.95 -6.64
C PHE A 126 -0.30 15.26 -5.86
N ASP A 127 -1.43 15.25 -6.56
CA ASP A 127 -2.74 15.63 -6.06
C ASP A 127 -3.81 14.74 -6.68
N SER A 128 -4.50 13.96 -5.87
CA SER A 128 -5.56 13.06 -6.28
C SER A 128 -6.84 13.39 -5.51
N PRO A 129 -8.03 13.31 -6.13
CA PRO A 129 -9.31 13.59 -5.46
C PRO A 129 -9.84 12.41 -4.64
N GLN A 130 -9.21 11.23 -4.69
CA GLN A 130 -9.76 10.01 -4.10
C GLN A 130 -9.24 9.78 -2.68
N PHE A 131 -10.16 9.83 -1.71
CA PHE A 131 -9.90 9.65 -0.28
C PHE A 131 -11.09 8.95 0.38
N PHE A 132 -10.82 8.29 1.51
CA PHE A 132 -11.81 7.64 2.35
C PHE A 132 -12.06 8.44 3.62
N GLY A 133 -13.26 8.29 4.20
CA GLY A 133 -13.57 8.83 5.53
C GLY A 133 -13.75 10.34 5.62
N ILE A 134 -14.04 11.03 4.49
CA ILE A 134 -14.33 12.47 4.51
C ILE A 134 -15.82 12.72 4.70
N SER A 135 -16.19 13.45 5.75
CA SER A 135 -17.59 13.78 6.07
C SER A 135 -18.14 14.99 5.30
N ASN A 136 -17.29 15.94 4.91
CA ASN A 136 -17.65 17.10 4.10
C ASN A 136 -16.59 17.34 3.01
N PRO A 137 -16.74 16.69 1.83
CA PRO A 137 -15.74 16.76 0.76
C PRO A 137 -15.47 18.19 0.27
N ALA A 138 -16.52 19.00 0.07
CA ALA A 138 -16.38 20.37 -0.41
C ALA A 138 -15.50 21.20 0.53
N ARG A 139 -15.83 21.21 1.82
CA ARG A 139 -15.05 21.96 2.83
C ARG A 139 -13.63 21.40 2.98
N PHE A 140 -13.47 20.09 2.92
CA PHE A 140 -12.17 19.44 3.01
C PHE A 140 -11.25 19.90 1.88
N PHE A 141 -11.72 19.87 0.63
CA PHE A 141 -10.91 20.30 -0.52
C PHE A 141 -10.60 21.80 -0.51
N GLU A 142 -11.53 22.65 -0.07
CA GLU A 142 -11.24 24.08 0.15
C GLU A 142 -10.05 24.26 1.11
N LEU A 143 -10.09 23.61 2.28
CA LEU A 143 -9.04 23.69 3.29
C LEU A 143 -7.72 23.11 2.79
N MET A 144 -7.75 21.97 2.10
CA MET A 144 -6.54 21.34 1.58
C MET A 144 -5.91 22.16 0.46
N ASN A 145 -6.70 22.86 -0.36
CA ASN A 145 -6.19 23.80 -1.34
C ASN A 145 -5.50 25.00 -0.67
N GLU A 146 -6.07 25.52 0.42
CA GLU A 146 -5.43 26.56 1.22
C GLU A 146 -4.10 26.06 1.81
N VAL A 147 -4.09 24.89 2.45
CA VAL A 147 -2.87 24.29 3.02
C VAL A 147 -1.80 24.07 1.95
N LYS A 148 -2.16 23.53 0.77
CA LYS A 148 -1.23 23.33 -0.36
C LYS A 148 -0.58 24.64 -0.81
N SER A 149 -1.26 25.78 -0.72
CA SER A 149 -0.71 27.09 -1.07
C SER A 149 0.29 27.65 -0.04
N LEU A 150 0.33 27.08 1.18
CA LEU A 150 1.14 27.55 2.30
C LEU A 150 2.38 26.70 2.56
N ILE A 151 2.50 25.53 1.91
CA ILE A 151 3.60 24.59 2.11
C ILE A 151 4.66 24.71 1.01
N ALA A 152 5.86 24.21 1.31
CA ALA A 152 6.90 24.05 0.29
C ALA A 152 6.51 22.99 -0.76
N PRO A 153 7.02 23.10 -2.00
CA PRO A 153 6.81 22.10 -3.05
C PRO A 153 7.29 20.69 -2.66
N GLY A 154 6.95 19.71 -3.50
CA GLY A 154 7.25 18.30 -3.28
C GLY A 154 6.19 17.65 -2.40
N PHE A 155 4.92 18.01 -2.60
CA PHE A 155 3.81 17.45 -1.84
C PHE A 155 3.22 16.23 -2.51
N TYR A 156 2.74 15.30 -1.69
CA TYR A 156 1.91 14.19 -2.11
C TYR A 156 0.58 14.30 -1.38
N PHE A 157 -0.52 14.31 -2.12
CA PHE A 157 -1.85 14.28 -1.58
C PHE A 157 -2.70 13.23 -2.30
N GLY A 158 -2.89 12.09 -1.67
CA GLY A 158 -3.67 10.99 -2.21
C GLY A 158 -3.76 9.85 -1.21
N ASP A 159 -4.78 9.00 -1.33
CA ASP A 159 -4.87 7.75 -0.57
C ASP A 159 -4.73 7.96 0.96
N ASN A 160 -5.42 8.98 1.46
CA ASN A 160 -5.42 9.41 2.86
C ASN A 160 -4.06 9.86 3.42
N LEU A 161 -3.06 10.07 2.55
CA LEU A 161 -1.73 10.55 2.90
C LEU A 161 -1.50 11.97 2.36
N PHE A 162 -1.08 12.88 3.24
CA PHE A 162 -0.64 14.22 2.88
C PHE A 162 0.76 14.51 3.43
N THR A 163 1.72 14.76 2.55
CA THR A 163 3.12 15.09 2.91
C THR A 163 3.64 16.22 2.03
N TRP A 164 4.74 16.86 2.43
CA TRP A 164 5.45 17.89 1.64
C TRP A 164 6.96 17.80 1.86
N MET A 165 7.74 18.49 1.02
CA MET A 165 9.20 18.36 0.97
C MET A 165 9.65 16.91 0.79
N ARG A 166 9.06 16.23 -0.19
CA ARG A 166 9.41 14.88 -0.62
C ARG A 166 9.83 14.93 -2.08
N ASN A 167 10.75 14.05 -2.45
CA ASN A 167 11.16 13.91 -3.86
C ASN A 167 10.03 13.32 -4.71
N ASN A 168 9.12 12.53 -4.08
CA ASN A 168 8.11 11.74 -4.77
C ASN A 168 8.73 10.88 -5.89
N SER A 169 9.83 10.19 -5.56
CA SER A 169 10.70 9.47 -6.51
C SER A 169 9.98 8.44 -7.37
N MET A 170 8.82 7.93 -6.94
CA MET A 170 8.00 7.04 -7.76
C MET A 170 7.60 7.70 -9.09
N PHE A 171 7.45 9.02 -9.13
CA PHE A 171 7.13 9.72 -10.36
C PHE A 171 8.37 9.94 -11.21
N GLU A 172 9.58 10.04 -10.64
CA GLU A 172 10.80 10.19 -11.45
C GLU A 172 11.27 8.86 -12.06
N ASP A 173 10.92 7.75 -11.43
CA ASP A 173 11.08 6.41 -11.97
C ASP A 173 10.14 6.18 -13.16
N GLN A 174 10.65 6.41 -14.37
CA GLN A 174 9.85 6.33 -15.60
C GLN A 174 9.31 4.92 -15.88
N VAL A 175 10.05 3.88 -15.50
CA VAL A 175 9.61 2.50 -15.73
C VAL A 175 8.45 2.17 -14.79
N PHE A 176 8.58 2.53 -13.51
CA PHE A 176 7.49 2.39 -12.56
C PHE A 176 6.29 3.23 -12.97
N ARG A 177 6.48 4.52 -13.27
CA ARG A 177 5.38 5.44 -13.62
C ARG A 177 4.57 4.87 -14.78
N LYS A 178 5.23 4.42 -15.85
CA LYS A 178 4.58 3.80 -16.98
C LYS A 178 3.78 2.55 -16.57
N ALA A 179 4.40 1.63 -15.83
CA ALA A 179 3.74 0.40 -15.37
C ALA A 179 2.53 0.71 -14.49
N TRP A 180 2.62 1.70 -13.62
CA TRP A 180 1.53 2.14 -12.74
C TRP A 180 0.39 2.82 -13.53
N GLU A 181 0.69 3.72 -14.46
CA GLU A 181 -0.30 4.39 -15.30
C GLU A 181 -1.07 3.41 -16.20
N GLU A 182 -0.35 2.48 -16.86
CA GLU A 182 -0.94 1.49 -17.77
C GLU A 182 -1.80 0.44 -17.03
N ASN A 183 -1.53 0.21 -15.75
CA ASN A 183 -2.25 -0.78 -14.94
C ASN A 183 -3.28 -0.20 -13.97
N SER A 184 -3.37 1.13 -13.83
CA SER A 184 -4.41 1.78 -13.03
C SER A 184 -5.77 1.67 -13.72
N ILE A 185 -6.71 0.96 -13.10
CA ILE A 185 -8.03 0.67 -13.67
C ILE A 185 -9.14 1.56 -13.10
N ASN A 186 -8.89 2.20 -11.96
CA ASN A 186 -9.80 3.17 -11.35
C ASN A 186 -9.03 4.32 -10.68
N GLU A 187 -9.74 5.32 -10.17
CA GLU A 187 -9.14 6.50 -9.52
C GLU A 187 -8.42 6.18 -8.22
N PHE A 188 -8.77 5.07 -7.54
CA PHE A 188 -8.07 4.63 -6.34
C PHE A 188 -6.69 4.02 -6.67
N ASP A 189 -6.56 3.27 -7.77
CA ASP A 189 -5.23 2.84 -8.22
C ASP A 189 -4.33 4.04 -8.54
N ARG A 190 -4.92 5.12 -9.08
CA ARG A 190 -4.19 6.37 -9.31
C ARG A 190 -3.86 7.06 -7.98
N SER A 191 -4.75 7.09 -7.00
CA SER A 191 -4.45 7.79 -5.74
C SER A 191 -3.39 7.11 -4.89
N SER A 192 -3.19 5.80 -5.07
CA SER A 192 -2.35 4.92 -4.24
C SER A 192 -0.91 4.72 -4.75
N ALA A 193 -0.38 5.66 -5.54
CA ALA A 193 0.95 5.56 -6.15
C ALA A 193 2.07 5.21 -5.14
N TRP A 194 2.00 5.71 -3.89
CA TRP A 194 2.99 5.39 -2.86
C TRP A 194 2.90 3.93 -2.38
N ARG A 195 1.71 3.39 -2.15
CA ARG A 195 1.53 1.96 -1.84
C ARG A 195 2.05 1.07 -2.96
N ARG A 196 1.71 1.44 -4.20
CA ARG A 196 2.17 0.75 -5.41
C ARG A 196 3.70 0.78 -5.52
N TYR A 197 4.35 1.90 -5.23
CA TYR A 197 5.81 2.00 -5.29
C TYR A 197 6.51 1.18 -4.20
N ILE A 198 5.97 1.17 -2.98
CA ILE A 198 6.48 0.31 -1.90
C ILE A 198 6.36 -1.17 -2.28
N LEU A 199 5.22 -1.57 -2.82
CA LEU A 199 5.00 -2.93 -3.30
C LEU A 199 6.03 -3.32 -4.38
N ALA A 200 6.18 -2.48 -5.40
CA ALA A 200 7.09 -2.69 -6.53
C ALA A 200 8.56 -2.74 -6.12
N THR A 201 9.01 -1.84 -5.24
CA THR A 201 10.40 -1.78 -4.76
C THR A 201 10.72 -2.90 -3.77
N SER A 202 9.75 -3.32 -2.96
CA SER A 202 9.92 -4.51 -2.11
C SER A 202 10.10 -5.77 -2.98
N ALA A 203 9.26 -5.92 -4.01
CA ALA A 203 9.40 -6.99 -4.99
C ALA A 203 10.72 -6.93 -5.78
N TYR A 204 11.20 -5.72 -6.13
CA TYR A 204 12.51 -5.52 -6.77
C TYR A 204 13.64 -6.17 -5.97
N HIS A 205 13.69 -5.94 -4.66
CA HIS A 205 14.72 -6.51 -3.78
C HIS A 205 14.65 -8.03 -3.69
N CYS A 206 13.46 -8.61 -3.89
CA CYS A 206 13.25 -10.05 -3.87
C CYS A 206 13.60 -10.76 -5.18
N LEU A 207 13.88 -10.03 -6.27
CA LEU A 207 14.08 -10.65 -7.59
C LEU A 207 15.29 -11.59 -7.64
N ASN A 208 16.35 -11.27 -6.87
CA ASN A 208 17.57 -12.08 -6.82
C ASN A 208 17.53 -13.19 -5.75
N LEU A 209 16.46 -13.28 -4.96
CA LEU A 209 16.29 -14.33 -3.96
C LEU A 209 15.74 -15.62 -4.58
N PRO A 210 16.05 -16.80 -4.06
CA PRO A 210 15.36 -18.02 -4.49
C PRO A 210 13.87 -17.96 -4.11
N GLY A 211 13.01 -18.53 -4.96
CA GLY A 211 11.58 -18.62 -4.71
C GLY A 211 10.72 -17.75 -5.60
N ASP A 212 9.42 -18.04 -5.51
CA ASP A 212 8.34 -17.48 -6.33
C ASP A 212 7.78 -16.20 -5.69
N PHE A 213 6.98 -15.46 -6.46
CA PHE A 213 6.18 -14.34 -5.94
C PHE A 213 4.75 -14.80 -5.71
N VAL A 214 4.15 -14.34 -4.61
CA VAL A 214 2.79 -14.72 -4.22
C VAL A 214 2.00 -13.48 -3.82
N GLU A 215 0.80 -13.34 -4.38
CA GLU A 215 -0.21 -12.37 -3.95
C GLU A 215 -1.49 -13.11 -3.53
N CYS A 216 -1.98 -12.80 -2.33
CA CYS A 216 -3.26 -13.26 -1.82
C CYS A 216 -4.19 -12.04 -1.72
N GLY A 217 -5.18 -11.97 -2.61
CA GLY A 217 -5.99 -10.77 -2.83
C GLY A 217 -5.60 -10.05 -4.12
N VAL A 218 -5.80 -10.72 -5.26
CA VAL A 218 -5.44 -10.16 -6.58
C VAL A 218 -6.51 -9.20 -7.11
N TYR A 219 -7.78 -9.45 -6.77
CA TYR A 219 -8.94 -8.76 -7.30
C TYR A 219 -8.89 -8.63 -8.84
N GLN A 220 -8.82 -7.41 -9.37
CA GLN A 220 -8.75 -7.12 -10.80
C GLN A 220 -7.30 -7.13 -11.36
N GLY A 221 -6.32 -7.40 -10.51
CA GLY A 221 -4.92 -7.61 -10.87
C GLY A 221 -4.12 -6.34 -11.20
N SER A 222 -4.60 -5.15 -10.82
CA SER A 222 -3.88 -3.88 -11.07
C SER A 222 -2.52 -3.84 -10.38
N GLY A 223 -2.48 -4.20 -9.09
CA GLY A 223 -1.26 -4.25 -8.27
C GLY A 223 -0.23 -5.24 -8.80
N LEU A 224 -0.60 -6.51 -8.85
CA LEU A 224 0.29 -7.57 -9.33
C LEU A 224 0.81 -7.32 -10.75
N LYS A 225 -0.06 -6.88 -11.68
CA LYS A 225 0.36 -6.61 -13.05
C LYS A 225 1.33 -5.44 -13.13
N MET A 226 1.12 -4.39 -12.34
CA MET A 226 2.05 -3.26 -12.22
C MET A 226 3.42 -3.73 -11.74
N VAL A 227 3.50 -4.58 -10.70
CA VAL A 227 4.77 -5.12 -10.20
C VAL A 227 5.49 -5.92 -11.30
N ILE A 228 4.77 -6.79 -12.00
CA ILE A 228 5.34 -7.60 -13.08
C ILE A 228 5.85 -6.71 -14.22
N ASP A 229 5.06 -5.72 -14.65
CA ASP A 229 5.43 -4.82 -15.74
C ASP A 229 6.63 -3.94 -15.39
N TYR A 230 6.70 -3.46 -14.14
CA TYR A 230 7.86 -2.72 -13.65
C TYR A 230 9.14 -3.57 -13.65
N LEU A 231 9.05 -4.85 -13.29
CA LEU A 231 10.20 -5.73 -13.09
C LEU A 231 10.57 -6.60 -14.31
N GLY A 232 9.99 -6.34 -15.49
CA GLY A 232 10.37 -7.02 -16.73
C GLY A 232 9.22 -7.36 -17.67
N GLY A 233 7.96 -7.13 -17.28
CA GLY A 233 6.79 -7.40 -18.10
C GLY A 233 6.76 -8.85 -18.59
N MET A 234 6.77 -9.04 -19.92
CA MET A 234 6.77 -10.37 -20.53
C MET A 234 8.01 -11.20 -20.17
N ASP A 235 9.12 -10.54 -19.86
CA ASP A 235 10.40 -11.16 -19.50
C ASP A 235 10.60 -11.31 -17.98
N PHE A 236 9.54 -11.08 -17.18
CA PHE A 236 9.59 -11.24 -15.74
C PHE A 236 10.06 -12.66 -15.35
N PRO A 237 11.14 -12.80 -14.55
CA PRO A 237 11.92 -14.05 -14.50
C PRO A 237 11.41 -15.09 -13.50
N LYS A 238 10.43 -14.74 -12.65
CA LYS A 238 9.93 -15.62 -11.57
C LYS A 238 8.54 -16.15 -11.86
N LYS A 239 8.23 -17.31 -11.29
CA LYS A 239 6.84 -17.76 -11.20
C LYS A 239 6.08 -16.85 -10.25
N VAL A 240 4.82 -16.61 -10.59
CA VAL A 240 3.90 -15.78 -9.81
C VAL A 240 2.64 -16.57 -9.54
N TRP A 241 2.21 -16.57 -8.29
CA TRP A 241 0.96 -17.15 -7.85
C TRP A 241 0.02 -16.04 -7.39
N GLY A 242 -1.13 -15.93 -8.03
CA GLY A 242 -2.18 -14.99 -7.64
C GLY A 242 -3.41 -15.73 -7.14
N PHE A 243 -3.74 -15.58 -5.86
CA PHE A 243 -4.89 -16.21 -5.21
C PHE A 243 -5.98 -15.18 -4.95
N ASP A 244 -7.20 -15.46 -5.39
CA ASP A 244 -8.36 -14.60 -5.12
C ASP A 244 -9.67 -15.37 -5.27
N LEU A 245 -10.78 -14.85 -4.76
CA LEU A 245 -12.11 -15.37 -5.08
C LEU A 245 -12.57 -14.97 -6.48
N PHE A 246 -11.94 -13.95 -7.07
CA PHE A 246 -12.24 -13.32 -8.35
C PHE A 246 -13.72 -12.99 -8.50
N THR A 247 -14.29 -12.39 -7.45
CA THR A 247 -15.68 -11.91 -7.41
C THR A 247 -15.72 -10.39 -7.49
N ASN A 248 -16.69 -9.83 -8.21
CA ASN A 248 -16.91 -8.39 -8.23
C ASN A 248 -17.57 -7.92 -6.92
N ASP A 249 -16.97 -6.97 -6.21
CA ASP A 249 -17.55 -6.46 -4.94
C ASP A 249 -18.95 -5.84 -5.12
N ALA A 250 -19.19 -5.17 -6.25
CA ALA A 250 -20.49 -4.58 -6.56
C ALA A 250 -21.52 -5.63 -7.02
N ALA A 251 -21.05 -6.79 -7.51
CA ALA A 251 -21.87 -7.88 -7.98
C ALA A 251 -21.21 -9.23 -7.67
N PRO A 252 -21.27 -9.73 -6.41
CA PRO A 252 -20.47 -10.89 -5.98
C PRO A 252 -20.72 -12.20 -6.75
N SER A 253 -21.81 -12.26 -7.50
CA SER A 253 -22.12 -13.37 -8.43
C SER A 253 -21.33 -13.31 -9.75
N GLU A 254 -20.70 -12.19 -10.07
CA GLU A 254 -19.92 -11.99 -11.30
C GLU A 254 -18.49 -12.48 -11.10
N ASP A 255 -18.09 -13.43 -11.95
CA ASP A 255 -16.74 -13.97 -12.00
C ASP A 255 -15.85 -13.06 -12.85
N VAL A 256 -14.89 -12.40 -12.21
CA VAL A 256 -13.94 -11.52 -12.91
C VAL A 256 -12.68 -12.23 -13.37
N LEU A 257 -12.49 -13.51 -13.02
CA LEU A 257 -11.28 -14.27 -13.38
C LEU A 257 -10.95 -14.21 -14.88
N PRO A 258 -11.92 -14.34 -15.83
CA PRO A 258 -11.59 -14.26 -17.26
C PRO A 258 -11.01 -12.91 -17.68
N VAL A 259 -11.49 -11.82 -17.07
CA VAL A 259 -10.97 -10.47 -17.31
C VAL A 259 -9.54 -10.36 -16.81
N VAL A 260 -9.28 -10.88 -15.60
CA VAL A 260 -7.94 -10.87 -15.01
C VAL A 260 -6.98 -11.75 -15.82
N GLN A 261 -7.37 -12.96 -16.20
CA GLN A 261 -6.59 -13.84 -17.07
C GLN A 261 -6.20 -13.18 -18.39
N SER A 262 -7.10 -12.39 -18.98
CA SER A 262 -6.79 -11.62 -20.21
C SER A 262 -5.64 -10.63 -19.99
N ARG A 263 -5.59 -9.96 -18.83
CA ARG A 263 -4.52 -9.00 -18.48
C ARG A 263 -3.15 -9.68 -18.38
N PHE A 264 -3.10 -10.92 -17.87
CA PHE A 264 -1.86 -11.68 -17.70
C PHE A 264 -1.55 -12.63 -18.88
N LYS A 265 -2.30 -12.56 -19.99
CA LYS A 265 -2.13 -13.46 -21.14
C LYS A 265 -0.70 -13.48 -21.70
N SER A 266 0.00 -12.36 -21.63
CA SER A 266 1.39 -12.20 -22.08
C SER A 266 2.45 -12.66 -21.07
N ASN A 267 2.04 -13.11 -19.87
CA ASN A 267 2.93 -13.45 -18.76
C ASN A 267 2.75 -14.94 -18.40
N PRO A 268 3.38 -15.88 -19.12
CA PRO A 268 3.16 -17.33 -18.94
C PRO A 268 3.61 -17.85 -17.58
N MET A 269 4.43 -17.09 -16.86
CA MET A 269 4.90 -17.41 -15.51
C MET A 269 3.85 -17.12 -14.42
N VAL A 270 2.73 -16.49 -14.77
CA VAL A 270 1.65 -16.13 -13.83
C VAL A 270 0.58 -17.22 -13.81
N THR A 271 0.33 -17.75 -12.62
CA THR A 271 -0.78 -18.68 -12.37
C THR A 271 -1.80 -18.03 -11.45
N LEU A 272 -2.99 -17.77 -11.99
CA LEU A 272 -4.14 -17.26 -11.23
C LEU A 272 -4.99 -18.42 -10.72
N VAL A 273 -5.24 -18.47 -9.42
CA VAL A 273 -5.93 -19.56 -8.74
C VAL A 273 -7.16 -19.01 -8.02
N LYS A 274 -8.33 -19.50 -8.42
CA LYS A 274 -9.59 -19.14 -7.77
C LYS A 274 -9.74 -19.89 -6.44
N GLY A 275 -9.72 -19.14 -5.35
CA GLY A 275 -9.83 -19.63 -3.97
C GLY A 275 -8.68 -19.13 -3.09
N ILE A 276 -9.02 -18.78 -1.85
CA ILE A 276 -8.08 -18.29 -0.83
C ILE A 276 -8.01 -19.23 0.39
N ASP A 277 -8.72 -20.35 0.36
CA ASP A 277 -8.68 -21.30 1.47
C ASP A 277 -7.37 -22.11 1.48
N LYS A 278 -7.00 -22.58 2.67
CA LYS A 278 -5.79 -23.36 2.91
C LYS A 278 -5.64 -24.54 1.95
N SER A 279 -6.73 -25.23 1.60
CA SER A 279 -6.67 -26.43 0.77
C SER A 279 -6.33 -26.10 -0.69
N VAL A 280 -6.94 -25.03 -1.23
CA VAL A 280 -6.69 -24.54 -2.58
C VAL A 280 -5.26 -24.01 -2.69
N ILE A 281 -4.83 -23.16 -1.75
CA ILE A 281 -3.47 -22.60 -1.76
C ILE A 281 -2.44 -23.73 -1.67
N SER A 282 -2.55 -24.61 -0.66
CA SER A 282 -1.59 -25.71 -0.45
C SER A 282 -1.50 -26.65 -1.65
N LYS A 283 -2.63 -26.98 -2.29
CA LYS A 283 -2.65 -27.85 -3.47
C LYS A 283 -2.00 -27.20 -4.69
N SER A 284 -2.10 -25.88 -4.81
CA SER A 284 -1.62 -25.13 -5.98
C SER A 284 -0.12 -24.85 -5.88
N ILE A 285 0.33 -24.17 -4.82
CA ILE A 285 1.74 -23.79 -4.65
C ILE A 285 2.58 -24.91 -3.99
N GLY A 286 1.96 -25.84 -3.26
CA GLY A 286 2.69 -26.90 -2.57
C GLY A 286 3.61 -26.37 -1.46
N LYS A 287 4.91 -26.63 -1.60
CA LYS A 287 5.97 -26.23 -0.66
C LYS A 287 7.04 -25.36 -1.34
N GLN A 288 6.69 -24.64 -2.39
CA GLN A 288 7.66 -23.81 -3.11
C GLN A 288 8.16 -22.68 -2.20
N ALA A 289 9.46 -22.39 -2.31
CA ALA A 289 10.04 -21.24 -1.62
C ALA A 289 9.40 -19.93 -2.14
N ILE A 290 9.20 -18.96 -1.26
CA ILE A 290 8.60 -17.66 -1.57
C ILE A 290 9.63 -16.57 -1.33
N ALA A 291 9.93 -15.81 -2.38
CA ALA A 291 10.81 -14.64 -2.29
C ALA A 291 10.04 -13.39 -1.88
N PHE A 292 8.79 -13.26 -2.32
CA PHE A 292 7.95 -12.10 -2.06
C PHE A 292 6.50 -12.55 -1.80
N LEU A 293 5.93 -12.09 -0.69
CA LEU A 293 4.56 -12.39 -0.28
C LEU A 293 3.79 -11.08 -0.09
N HIS A 294 2.71 -10.89 -0.82
CA HIS A 294 1.78 -9.79 -0.66
C HIS A 294 0.43 -10.31 -0.20
N ILE A 295 -0.14 -9.70 0.85
CA ILE A 295 -1.44 -10.07 1.42
C ILE A 295 -2.34 -8.82 1.45
N ASP A 296 -3.46 -8.88 0.75
CA ASP A 296 -4.46 -7.82 0.57
C ASP A 296 -5.87 -8.44 0.59
N LEU A 297 -6.30 -8.91 1.77
CA LEU A 297 -7.55 -9.68 1.92
C LEU A 297 -8.64 -8.91 2.65
N ASN A 298 -8.34 -7.72 3.20
CA ASN A 298 -9.28 -6.89 3.93
C ASN A 298 -9.97 -7.62 5.11
N ASN A 299 -9.38 -8.71 5.60
CA ASN A 299 -9.96 -9.57 6.61
C ASN A 299 -8.88 -10.22 7.48
N ALA A 300 -8.83 -9.80 8.75
CA ALA A 300 -7.79 -10.19 9.69
C ALA A 300 -7.67 -11.70 9.92
N GLU A 301 -8.79 -12.42 10.00
CA GLU A 301 -8.78 -13.88 10.20
C GLU A 301 -8.22 -14.61 8.97
N ARG A 302 -8.62 -14.19 7.77
CA ARG A 302 -8.10 -14.76 6.51
C ARG A 302 -6.63 -14.44 6.29
N GLU A 303 -6.19 -13.23 6.61
CA GLU A 303 -4.78 -12.85 6.55
C GLU A 303 -3.94 -13.71 7.49
N LEU A 304 -4.42 -13.97 8.71
CA LEU A 304 -3.77 -14.88 9.64
C LEU A 304 -3.68 -16.31 9.10
N GLU A 305 -4.77 -16.86 8.54
CA GLU A 305 -4.79 -18.20 7.93
C GLU A 305 -3.73 -18.33 6.81
N VAL A 306 -3.60 -17.29 5.98
CA VAL A 306 -2.59 -17.23 4.91
C VAL A 306 -1.18 -17.13 5.47
N LEU A 307 -0.96 -16.31 6.50
CA LEU A 307 0.33 -16.19 7.17
C LEU A 307 0.77 -17.51 7.81
N GLU A 308 -0.12 -18.18 8.55
CA GLU A 308 0.15 -19.50 9.14
C GLU A 308 0.54 -20.55 8.09
N LEU A 309 -0.01 -20.44 6.89
CA LEU A 309 0.27 -21.36 5.79
C LEU A 309 1.57 -21.04 5.03
N LEU A 310 1.80 -19.77 4.69
CA LEU A 310 2.82 -19.37 3.72
C LEU A 310 4.07 -18.79 4.36
N PHE A 311 4.02 -18.24 5.58
CA PHE A 311 5.13 -17.51 6.17
C PHE A 311 6.41 -18.34 6.33
N ASN A 312 6.27 -19.63 6.66
CA ASN A 312 7.41 -20.55 6.75
C ASN A 312 8.05 -20.90 5.40
N GLN A 313 7.37 -20.62 4.29
CA GLN A 313 7.89 -20.80 2.94
C GLN A 313 8.64 -19.54 2.46
N VAL A 314 8.50 -18.40 3.15
CA VAL A 314 9.25 -17.18 2.83
C VAL A 314 10.72 -17.39 3.18
N VAL A 315 11.60 -17.17 2.21
CA VAL A 315 13.05 -17.35 2.37
C VAL A 315 13.66 -16.22 3.19
N THR A 316 14.81 -16.46 3.82
CA THR A 316 15.63 -15.40 4.43
C THR A 316 15.92 -14.30 3.40
N GLY A 317 15.74 -13.04 3.81
CA GLY A 317 15.81 -11.86 2.95
C GLY A 317 14.52 -11.57 2.19
N GLY A 318 13.60 -12.54 2.08
CA GLY A 318 12.30 -12.36 1.44
C GLY A 318 11.45 -11.34 2.19
N MET A 319 10.56 -10.67 1.46
CA MET A 319 9.74 -9.59 2.00
C MET A 319 8.26 -9.97 2.01
N VAL A 320 7.57 -9.52 3.07
CA VAL A 320 6.13 -9.66 3.23
C VAL A 320 5.51 -8.26 3.31
N ILE A 321 4.52 -7.99 2.46
CA ILE A 321 3.68 -6.78 2.50
C ILE A 321 2.28 -7.17 2.97
N LEU A 322 1.77 -6.46 3.96
CA LEU A 322 0.41 -6.55 4.49
C LEU A 322 -0.32 -5.25 4.12
N ASP A 323 -1.24 -5.26 3.15
CA ASP A 323 -1.78 -4.00 2.59
C ASP A 323 -2.66 -3.22 3.59
N ASP A 324 -3.35 -3.96 4.46
CA ASP A 324 -4.35 -3.45 5.40
C ASP A 324 -3.83 -3.17 6.83
N TYR A 325 -2.54 -3.40 7.09
CA TYR A 325 -2.03 -3.61 8.45
C TYR A 325 -2.07 -2.38 9.38
N GLU A 326 -1.71 -1.20 8.89
CA GLU A 326 -1.60 0.04 9.67
C GLU A 326 -2.82 0.98 9.49
N TRP A 327 -3.87 0.52 8.80
CA TRP A 327 -5.10 1.27 8.69
C TRP A 327 -5.88 1.31 10.02
N ALA A 328 -6.49 2.46 10.30
CA ALA A 328 -7.33 2.67 11.47
C ALA A 328 -8.78 2.19 11.24
N GLY A 329 -9.64 2.35 12.26
CA GLY A 329 -11.05 2.01 12.14
C GLY A 329 -11.29 0.51 12.02
N GLY A 330 -12.04 0.09 10.98
CA GLY A 330 -12.38 -1.32 10.74
C GLY A 330 -11.15 -2.21 10.57
N HIS A 331 -10.06 -1.68 10.00
CA HIS A 331 -8.81 -2.40 9.79
C HIS A 331 -7.94 -2.53 11.04
N ARG A 332 -8.36 -1.94 12.18
CA ARG A 332 -7.63 -2.11 13.45
C ARG A 332 -7.63 -3.57 13.91
N GLN A 333 -8.57 -4.38 13.42
CA GLN A 333 -8.64 -5.80 13.70
C GLN A 333 -7.42 -6.55 13.15
N GLN A 334 -6.83 -6.13 12.04
CA GLN A 334 -5.59 -6.68 11.48
C GLN A 334 -4.46 -6.59 12.51
N LYS A 335 -4.19 -5.41 13.07
CA LYS A 335 -3.16 -5.28 14.14
C LYS A 335 -3.46 -6.16 15.33
N LYS A 336 -4.71 -6.13 15.81
CA LYS A 336 -5.14 -6.91 16.98
C LYS A 336 -4.94 -8.42 16.79
N THR A 337 -5.16 -8.92 15.58
CA THR A 337 -5.02 -10.34 15.24
C THR A 337 -3.57 -10.71 14.93
N LEU A 338 -2.87 -9.90 14.12
CA LEU A 338 -1.57 -10.25 13.56
C LEU A 338 -0.40 -9.95 14.51
N ASP A 339 -0.46 -8.89 15.33
CA ASP A 339 0.65 -8.51 16.22
C ASP A 339 1.00 -9.65 17.21
N PRO A 340 0.04 -10.27 17.93
CA PRO A 340 0.36 -11.38 18.83
C PRO A 340 0.94 -12.59 18.10
N TRP A 341 0.51 -12.84 16.87
CA TRP A 341 1.04 -13.95 16.08
C TRP A 341 2.48 -13.68 15.63
N PHE A 342 2.78 -12.48 15.10
CA PHE A 342 4.15 -12.10 14.76
C PHE A 342 5.07 -12.10 15.98
N ASP A 343 4.58 -11.70 17.15
CA ASP A 343 5.34 -11.77 18.40
C ASP A 343 5.72 -13.20 18.76
N GLN A 344 4.80 -14.16 18.57
CA GLN A 344 5.10 -15.58 18.75
C GLN A 344 6.13 -16.10 17.73
N GLN A 345 6.12 -15.57 16.50
CA GLN A 345 7.13 -15.89 15.50
C GLN A 345 8.47 -15.18 15.75
N GLY A 346 8.54 -14.27 16.73
CA GLY A 346 9.72 -13.45 17.02
C GLY A 346 9.97 -12.35 15.99
N TYR A 347 8.93 -11.82 15.36
CA TYR A 347 9.00 -10.71 14.40
C TYR A 347 8.25 -9.49 14.90
N ARG A 348 8.65 -8.32 14.39
CA ARG A 348 7.89 -7.08 14.47
C ARG A 348 7.67 -6.59 13.05
N VAL A 349 6.43 -6.27 12.71
CA VAL A 349 6.09 -5.65 11.41
C VAL A 349 6.46 -4.16 11.48
N LEU A 350 7.08 -3.64 10.42
CA LEU A 350 7.32 -2.21 10.25
C LEU A 350 6.02 -1.55 9.76
N PRO A 351 5.35 -0.71 10.57
CA PRO A 351 4.20 0.04 10.11
C PRO A 351 4.60 1.14 9.13
N LEU A 352 3.85 1.30 8.05
CA LEU A 352 4.10 2.31 7.02
C LEU A 352 3.02 3.40 7.04
N PRO A 353 3.37 4.66 6.74
CA PRO A 353 2.40 5.77 6.74
C PRO A 353 1.35 5.65 5.63
N THR A 354 1.55 4.73 4.68
CA THR A 354 0.60 4.39 3.62
C THR A 354 -0.50 3.43 4.07
N GLY A 355 -0.53 3.06 5.36
CA GLY A 355 -1.47 2.07 5.90
C GLY A 355 -1.00 0.63 5.74
N GLN A 356 0.10 0.38 5.02
CA GLN A 356 0.66 -0.96 4.85
C GLN A 356 1.58 -1.38 6.02
N GLY A 357 1.87 -2.67 6.11
CA GLY A 357 2.92 -3.24 6.94
C GLY A 357 3.98 -3.90 6.08
N LEU A 358 5.26 -3.72 6.43
CA LEU A 358 6.40 -4.37 5.79
C LEU A 358 7.14 -5.27 6.78
N LEU A 359 7.56 -6.44 6.32
CA LEU A 359 8.43 -7.33 7.09
C LEU A 359 9.49 -7.92 6.19
N ILE A 360 10.72 -8.02 6.71
CA ILE A 360 11.84 -8.74 6.08
C ILE A 360 12.07 -10.03 6.87
N LYS A 361 11.99 -11.17 6.18
CA LYS A 361 12.18 -12.48 6.77
C LYS A 361 13.66 -12.69 7.11
N ARG A 362 13.92 -13.12 8.35
CA ARG A 362 15.27 -13.42 8.86
C ARG A 362 15.57 -14.90 8.71
#